data_AF-A0A951VLU7-F1
#
_entry.id   AF-A0A951VLU7-F1
#
_cell.length_a   1.000
_cell.length_b   1.000
_cell.length_c   1.000
_cell.angle_alpha   90.00
_cell.angle_beta   90.00
_cell.angle_gamma   90.00
#
_symmetry.space_group_name_H-M   'P 1'
#
loop_
_entity.id
_entity.type
_entity.pdbx_description
1 polymer ?
#
loop_
_entity_poly.entity_id
_entity_poly.type
_entity_poly.pdbx_seq_one_letter_code
_entity_poly.pdbx_strand_id
1 'polypeptide(L)'
;MRKCVHLKNWLPAIAWALFVLILTTVPGKYFPKVTRFIDWLSPDKVVHLLMFGILAFLTAFPFQKPFTEQKRRSSISFFVILSGAAYGGLTELLQAYVFIGRSGNLYDFLADVVGTLIGFGVFWLWHKKKYPGAKLSIE
;
A
#
# COMPACT_ATOMS: atom_id res chain seq x y z
N MET A 1 10.74 -26.27 -9.90
CA MET A 1 9.75 -26.39 -8.81
C MET A 1 9.05 -25.06 -8.60
N ARG A 2 7.72 -24.96 -8.79
CA ARG A 2 6.96 -23.73 -8.51
C ARG A 2 7.03 -23.46 -7.00
N LYS A 3 7.74 -22.41 -6.58
CA LYS A 3 7.75 -22.00 -5.17
C LYS A 3 6.36 -21.42 -4.86
N CYS A 4 5.47 -22.25 -4.33
CA CYS A 4 4.11 -21.85 -3.96
C CYS A 4 4.13 -20.80 -2.86
N VAL A 5 3.22 -19.84 -2.98
CA VAL A 5 2.95 -18.86 -1.93
C VAL A 5 1.99 -19.52 -0.95
N HIS A 6 2.39 -19.71 0.30
CA HIS A 6 1.49 -20.26 1.32
C HIS A 6 0.51 -19.20 1.80
N LEU A 7 -0.76 -19.59 1.98
CA LEU A 7 -1.83 -18.69 2.43
C LEU A 7 -1.51 -18.01 3.77
N LYS A 8 -0.80 -18.71 4.67
CA LYS A 8 -0.35 -18.17 5.97
C LYS A 8 0.51 -16.90 5.83
N ASN A 9 1.22 -16.75 4.72
CA ASN A 9 2.08 -15.58 4.50
C ASN A 9 1.27 -14.31 4.17
N TRP A 10 -0.02 -14.45 3.82
CA TRP A 10 -0.91 -13.31 3.55
C TRP A 10 -1.59 -12.77 4.81
N LEU A 11 -1.57 -13.51 5.91
CA LEU A 11 -2.20 -13.09 7.17
C LEU A 11 -1.77 -11.68 7.62
N PRO A 12 -0.47 -11.29 7.55
CA PRO A 12 -0.07 -9.94 7.91
C PRO A 12 -0.69 -8.86 7.00
N ALA A 13 -0.73 -9.10 5.69
CA ALA A 13 -1.31 -8.16 4.74
C ALA A 13 -2.82 -8.02 4.93
N ILE A 14 -3.53 -9.13 5.17
CA ILE A 14 -4.97 -9.12 5.43
C ILE A 14 -5.29 -8.42 6.75
N ALA A 15 -4.56 -8.75 7.82
CA ALA A 15 -4.74 -8.10 9.12
C ALA A 15 -4.49 -6.59 9.02
N TRP A 16 -3.45 -6.19 8.28
CA TRP A 16 -3.16 -4.78 8.06
C TRP A 16 -4.20 -4.09 7.18
N ALA A 17 -4.71 -4.74 6.14
CA ALA A 17 -5.80 -4.19 5.34
C ALA A 17 -7.05 -3.93 6.20
N LEU A 18 -7.45 -4.88 7.04
CA LEU A 18 -8.57 -4.68 7.98
C LEU A 18 -8.29 -3.53 8.95
N PHE A 19 -7.06 -3.39 9.44
CA PHE A 19 -6.66 -2.28 10.28
C PHE A 19 -6.77 -0.93 9.56
N VAL A 20 -6.31 -0.85 8.31
CA VAL A 20 -6.46 0.36 7.46
C VAL A 20 -7.94 0.68 7.25
N LEU A 21 -8.77 -0.30 6.95
CA LEU A 21 -10.22 -0.09 6.80
C LEU A 21 -10.83 0.51 8.07
N ILE A 22 -10.50 -0.05 9.24
CA ILE A 22 -11.02 0.47 10.52
C ILE A 22 -10.54 1.91 10.74
N LEU A 23 -9.27 2.22 10.49
CA LEU A 23 -8.74 3.57 10.67
C LEU A 23 -9.40 4.59 9.73
N THR A 24 -9.67 4.24 8.48
CA THR A 24 -10.32 5.15 7.52
C THR A 24 -11.79 5.43 7.87
N THR A 25 -12.43 4.59 8.71
CA THR A 25 -13.79 4.87 9.23
C THR A 25 -13.83 5.92 10.33
N VAL A 26 -12.73 6.13 11.09
CA VAL A 26 -12.73 7.03 12.25
C VAL A 26 -13.02 8.45 11.77
N PRO A 27 -14.03 9.19 12.25
CA PRO A 27 -14.40 10.50 11.68
C PRO A 27 -13.29 11.56 11.78
N GLY A 28 -13.09 12.33 10.71
CA GLY A 28 -12.03 13.36 10.62
C GLY A 28 -12.19 14.54 11.59
N LYS A 29 -13.36 14.68 12.23
CA LYS A 29 -13.67 15.75 13.20
C LYS A 29 -12.76 15.78 14.44
N TYR A 30 -12.04 14.68 14.70
CA TYR A 30 -11.06 14.60 15.79
C TYR A 30 -9.69 15.19 15.40
N PHE A 31 -9.49 15.53 14.13
CA PHE A 31 -8.24 16.11 13.63
C PHE A 31 -8.41 17.61 13.37
N PRO A 32 -7.42 18.45 13.75
CA PRO A 32 -7.50 19.90 13.56
C PRO A 32 -7.66 20.25 12.08
N LYS A 33 -8.63 21.12 11.77
CA LYS A 33 -8.84 21.64 10.40
C LYS A 33 -7.66 22.53 10.03
N VAL A 34 -6.89 22.10 9.05
CA VAL A 34 -5.78 22.89 8.52
C VAL A 34 -6.32 23.71 7.32
N THR A 35 -5.81 24.94 7.11
CA THR A 35 -6.41 25.96 6.22
C THR A 35 -5.46 26.55 5.15
N ARG A 36 -4.28 25.98 4.89
CA ARG A 36 -3.25 26.53 3.99
C ARG A 36 -2.68 25.50 2.99
N PHE A 37 -1.96 25.95 1.96
CA PHE A 37 -1.32 25.06 0.98
C PHE A 37 -0.32 24.03 1.59
N ILE A 38 0.19 24.29 2.81
CA ILE A 38 0.99 23.35 3.63
C ILE A 38 0.17 22.12 4.07
N ASP A 39 -1.16 22.16 3.95
CA ASP A 39 -2.09 21.08 4.29
C ASP A 39 -2.02 19.87 3.35
N TRP A 40 -1.24 19.94 2.27
CA TRP A 40 -0.86 18.74 1.51
C TRP A 40 -0.08 17.74 2.38
N LEU A 41 0.58 18.21 3.43
CA LEU A 41 1.22 17.38 4.46
C LEU A 41 0.40 17.34 5.75
N SER A 42 -0.94 17.43 5.66
CA SER A 42 -1.78 17.21 6.84
C SER A 42 -1.44 15.86 7.47
N PRO A 43 -1.40 15.75 8.81
CA PRO A 43 -1.06 14.50 9.49
C PRO A 43 -1.87 13.30 8.96
N ASP A 44 -3.13 13.52 8.59
CA ASP A 44 -4.02 12.56 7.93
C ASP A 44 -3.42 11.96 6.65
N LYS A 45 -2.85 12.79 5.75
CA LYS A 45 -2.24 12.32 4.49
C LYS A 45 -0.95 11.54 4.72
N VAL A 46 -0.17 11.94 5.72
CA VAL A 46 1.04 11.18 6.11
C VAL A 46 0.65 9.81 6.66
N VAL A 47 -0.44 9.73 7.43
CA VAL A 47 -0.98 8.46 7.92
C VAL A 47 -1.46 7.59 6.76
N HIS A 48 -2.19 8.13 5.78
CA HIS A 48 -2.56 7.42 4.55
C HIS A 48 -1.33 6.87 3.80
N LEU A 49 -0.33 7.72 3.55
CA LEU A 49 0.93 7.32 2.91
C LEU A 49 1.62 6.16 3.66
N LEU A 50 1.72 6.24 4.99
CA LEU A 50 2.34 5.20 5.81
C LEU A 50 1.51 3.91 5.84
N MET A 51 0.19 4.02 6.01
CA MET A 51 -0.74 2.90 6.04
C MET A 51 -0.65 2.08 4.76
N PHE A 52 -0.75 2.74 3.61
CA PHE A 52 -0.69 2.10 2.30
C PHE A 52 0.72 1.65 1.92
N GLY A 53 1.76 2.34 2.39
CA GLY A 53 3.14 1.89 2.25
C GLY A 53 3.42 0.58 2.99
N ILE A 54 2.97 0.46 4.24
CA ILE A 54 3.08 -0.79 5.00
C ILE A 54 2.23 -1.88 4.33
N LEU A 55 1.00 -1.56 3.89
CA LEU A 55 0.14 -2.50 3.19
C LEU A 55 0.80 -3.06 1.93
N ALA A 56 1.40 -2.20 1.10
CA ALA A 56 2.08 -2.60 -0.12
C ALA A 56 3.31 -3.49 0.17
N PHE A 57 4.11 -3.14 1.19
CA PHE A 57 5.24 -3.95 1.62
C PHE A 57 4.79 -5.35 2.07
N LEU A 58 3.76 -5.42 2.93
CA LEU A 58 3.21 -6.68 3.43
C LEU A 58 2.57 -7.51 2.31
N THR A 59 1.94 -6.87 1.32
CA THR A 59 1.36 -7.52 0.14
C THR A 59 2.45 -8.10 -0.78
N ALA A 60 3.61 -7.45 -0.86
CA ALA A 60 4.75 -7.95 -1.62
C ALA A 60 5.51 -9.09 -0.89
N PHE A 61 5.47 -9.13 0.44
CA PHE A 61 6.23 -10.07 1.27
C PHE A 61 6.05 -11.57 0.96
N PRO A 62 4.82 -12.08 0.70
CA PRO A 62 4.60 -13.48 0.28
C PRO A 62 5.36 -13.83 -1.01
N PHE A 63 5.62 -12.84 -1.86
CA PHE A 63 6.30 -13.01 -3.14
C PHE A 63 7.82 -12.90 -3.06
N GLN A 64 8.44 -12.72 -1.89
CA GLN A 64 9.89 -12.53 -1.76
C GLN A 64 10.76 -13.58 -2.49
N LYS A 65 10.33 -14.84 -2.53
CA LYS A 65 11.03 -15.90 -3.28
C LYS A 65 10.70 -15.85 -4.79
N PRO A 66 9.42 -15.84 -5.23
CA PRO A 66 9.04 -15.57 -6.61
C PRO A 66 9.68 -14.34 -7.26
N PHE A 67 9.90 -13.28 -6.48
CA PHE A 67 10.38 -11.99 -6.95
C PHE A 67 11.85 -12.01 -7.41
N THR A 68 12.60 -13.07 -7.10
CA THR A 68 13.95 -13.27 -7.66
C THR A 68 13.92 -13.65 -9.15
N GLU A 69 12.77 -14.12 -9.66
CA GLU A 69 12.61 -14.51 -11.06
C GLU A 69 12.21 -13.28 -11.89
N GLN A 70 13.09 -12.83 -12.79
CA GLN A 70 12.87 -11.62 -13.61
C GLN A 70 11.52 -11.64 -14.35
N LYS A 71 11.16 -12.79 -14.93
CA LYS A 71 9.89 -12.98 -15.67
C LYS A 71 8.65 -12.73 -14.81
N ARG A 72 8.72 -12.97 -13.50
CA ARG A 72 7.60 -12.81 -12.56
C ARG A 72 7.59 -11.45 -11.88
N ARG A 73 8.75 -10.78 -11.85
CA ARG A 73 8.95 -9.52 -11.15
C ARG A 73 7.96 -8.45 -11.60
N SER A 74 7.83 -8.26 -12.92
CA SER A 74 6.90 -7.26 -13.49
C SER A 74 5.45 -7.55 -13.09
N SER A 75 4.99 -8.80 -13.22
CA SER A 75 3.63 -9.19 -12.83
C SER A 75 3.36 -9.00 -11.33
N ILE A 76 4.35 -9.28 -10.47
CA ILE A 76 4.25 -9.07 -9.01
C ILE A 76 4.19 -7.57 -8.70
N SER A 77 5.05 -6.75 -9.31
CA SER A 77 5.04 -5.30 -9.15
C SER A 77 3.68 -4.72 -9.54
N PHE A 78 3.18 -5.12 -10.72
CA PHE A 78 1.89 -4.68 -11.21
C PHE A 78 0.76 -5.09 -10.27
N PHE A 79 0.75 -6.34 -9.80
CA PHE A 79 -0.25 -6.82 -8.85
C PHE A 79 -0.25 -6.02 -7.54
N VAL A 80 0.92 -5.77 -6.94
CA VAL A 80 1.01 -5.03 -5.66
C VAL A 80 0.56 -3.58 -5.84
N ILE A 81 1.00 -2.91 -6.90
CA ILE A 81 0.64 -1.51 -7.15
C ILE A 81 -0.86 -1.39 -7.47
N LEU A 82 -1.37 -2.26 -8.36
CA LEU A 82 -2.79 -2.25 -8.73
C LEU A 82 -3.69 -2.58 -7.54
N SER A 83 -3.34 -3.57 -6.72
CA SER A 83 -4.13 -3.91 -5.53
C SER A 83 -4.11 -2.79 -4.49
N GLY A 84 -2.97 -2.15 -4.24
CA GLY A 84 -2.89 -0.99 -3.34
C GLY A 84 -3.72 0.20 -3.83
N ALA A 85 -3.60 0.55 -5.12
CA ALA A 85 -4.39 1.62 -5.72
C ALA A 85 -5.90 1.30 -5.74
N ALA A 86 -6.29 0.08 -6.13
CA ALA A 86 -7.68 -0.33 -6.12
C ALA A 86 -8.27 -0.32 -4.70
N TYR A 87 -7.49 -0.74 -3.70
CA TYR A 87 -7.92 -0.73 -2.31
C TYR A 87 -8.07 0.70 -1.77
N GLY A 88 -7.15 1.61 -2.08
CA GLY A 88 -7.24 3.03 -1.72
C GLY A 88 -8.46 3.70 -2.35
N GLY A 89 -8.68 3.44 -3.65
CA GLY A 89 -9.88 3.92 -4.33
C GLY A 89 -11.16 3.39 -3.69
N LEU A 90 -11.17 2.11 -3.29
CA LEU A 90 -12.31 1.52 -2.59
C LEU A 90 -12.54 2.18 -1.22
N THR A 91 -11.50 2.43 -0.42
CA THR A 91 -11.67 3.08 0.89
C THR A 91 -12.22 4.49 0.75
N GLU A 92 -11.77 5.24 -0.25
CA GLU A 92 -12.27 6.59 -0.54
C GLU A 92 -13.73 6.61 -1.01
N LEU A 93 -14.11 5.64 -1.86
CA LEU A 93 -15.51 5.45 -2.25
C LEU A 93 -16.39 5.09 -1.05
N LEU A 94 -15.90 4.21 -0.16
CA LEU A 94 -16.62 3.87 1.07
C LEU A 94 -16.76 5.08 2.00
N GLN A 95 -15.73 5.92 2.11
CA GLN A 95 -15.81 7.18 2.85
C GLN A 95 -16.77 8.20 2.21
N ALA A 96 -16.89 8.23 0.88
CA ALA A 96 -17.80 9.11 0.17
C ALA A 96 -19.28 8.70 0.27
N TYR A 97 -19.57 7.40 0.26
CA TYR A 97 -20.94 6.90 0.10
C TYR A 97 -21.49 6.11 1.29
N VAL A 98 -20.64 5.53 2.13
CA VAL A 98 -21.06 4.57 3.17
C VAL A 98 -20.80 5.11 4.58
N PHE A 99 -19.64 5.72 4.84
CA PHE A 99 -19.25 6.11 6.19
C PHE A 99 -19.77 7.50 6.58
N ILE A 100 -20.68 7.53 7.56
CA ILE A 100 -21.28 8.75 8.09
C ILE A 100 -20.21 9.60 8.80
N GLY A 101 -20.10 10.88 8.41
CA GLY A 101 -19.12 11.80 9.01
C GLY A 101 -17.73 11.74 8.38
N ARG A 102 -17.59 11.04 7.24
CA ARG A 102 -16.45 11.12 6.33
C ARG A 102 -16.91 11.62 4.96
N SER A 103 -15.95 12.14 4.21
CA SER A 103 -16.09 12.54 2.81
C SER A 103 -14.87 12.00 2.09
N GLY A 104 -15.08 11.29 0.98
CA GLY A 104 -13.97 10.88 0.13
C GLY A 104 -13.22 12.10 -0.41
N ASN A 105 -11.91 11.97 -0.55
CA ASN A 105 -11.01 13.04 -0.93
C ASN A 105 -9.96 12.50 -1.91
N LEU A 106 -9.92 13.11 -3.09
CA LEU A 106 -8.96 12.74 -4.13
C LEU A 106 -7.51 12.85 -3.67
N TYR A 107 -7.20 13.75 -2.75
CA TYR A 107 -5.85 13.91 -2.23
C TYR A 107 -5.43 12.79 -1.27
N ASP A 108 -6.40 12.17 -0.58
CA ASP A 108 -6.14 11.03 0.29
C ASP A 108 -5.94 9.77 -0.58
N PHE A 109 -6.72 9.62 -1.65
CA PHE A 109 -6.43 8.63 -2.70
C PHE A 109 -5.02 8.77 -3.29
N LEU A 110 -4.59 9.99 -3.61
CA LEU A 110 -3.25 10.23 -4.13
C LEU A 110 -2.18 9.88 -3.09
N ALA A 111 -2.40 10.17 -1.81
CA ALA A 111 -1.52 9.74 -0.72
C ALA A 111 -1.44 8.21 -0.60
N ASP A 112 -2.56 7.50 -0.79
CA ASP A 112 -2.61 6.03 -0.80
C ASP A 112 -1.79 5.42 -1.94
N VAL A 113 -1.92 5.98 -3.15
CA VAL A 113 -1.15 5.56 -4.33
C VAL A 113 0.34 5.83 -4.13
N VAL A 114 0.71 7.02 -3.67
CA VAL A 114 2.11 7.38 -3.39
C VAL A 114 2.68 6.49 -2.28
N GLY A 115 1.92 6.26 -1.21
CA GLY A 115 2.27 5.32 -0.14
C GLY A 115 2.54 3.93 -0.68
N THR A 116 1.65 3.42 -1.53
CA THR A 116 1.79 2.11 -2.17
C THR A 116 3.08 2.01 -2.98
N LEU A 117 3.40 3.02 -3.79
CA LEU A 117 4.62 3.07 -4.60
C LEU A 117 5.89 3.10 -3.71
N ILE A 118 5.89 3.91 -2.65
CA ILE A 118 6.99 4.01 -1.69
C ILE A 118 7.18 2.66 -0.97
N GLY A 119 6.11 2.09 -0.44
CA GLY A 119 6.15 0.81 0.27
C GLY A 119 6.66 -0.33 -0.60
N PHE A 120 6.22 -0.39 -1.85
CA PHE A 120 6.75 -1.34 -2.82
C PHE A 120 8.23 -1.09 -3.16
N GLY A 121 8.62 0.18 -3.31
CA GLY A 121 10.02 0.57 -3.51
C GLY A 121 10.92 0.14 -2.34
N VAL A 122 10.46 0.30 -1.10
CA VAL A 122 11.14 -0.18 0.10
C VAL A 122 11.29 -1.71 0.07
N PHE A 123 10.23 -2.44 -0.29
CA PHE A 123 10.31 -3.89 -0.48
C PHE A 123 11.35 -4.27 -1.54
N TRP A 124 11.39 -3.56 -2.66
CA TRP A 124 12.36 -3.80 -3.73
C TRP A 124 13.81 -3.62 -3.26
N LEU A 125 14.09 -2.52 -2.54
CA LEU A 125 15.43 -2.24 -1.99
C LEU A 125 15.84 -3.27 -0.94
N TRP A 126 14.93 -3.61 -0.02
CA TRP A 126 15.12 -4.66 0.97
C TRP A 126 15.41 -6.01 0.32
N HIS A 127 14.63 -6.36 -0.72
CA HIS A 127 14.80 -7.60 -1.47
C HIS A 127 16.16 -7.66 -2.18
N LYS A 128 16.57 -6.57 -2.86
CA LYS A 128 17.87 -6.47 -3.53
C LYS A 128 19.03 -6.69 -2.55
N LYS A 129 18.95 -6.11 -1.34
CA LYS A 129 19.96 -6.31 -0.29
C LYS A 129 20.00 -7.76 0.21
N LYS A 130 18.84 -8.41 0.33
CA LYS A 130 18.70 -9.79 0.83
C LYS A 130 19.09 -10.85 -0.21
N TYR A 131 18.92 -10.55 -1.51
CA TYR A 131 19.19 -11.48 -2.62
C TYR A 131 20.13 -10.85 -3.67
N PRO A 132 21.40 -10.57 -3.32
CA PRO A 132 22.35 -9.84 -4.17
C PRO A 132 22.68 -10.53 -5.50
N GLY A 133 22.43 -11.84 -5.63
CA GLY A 133 22.70 -12.64 -6.84
C GLY A 133 21.51 -12.83 -7.79
N ALA A 134 20.33 -12.28 -7.49
CA ALA A 134 19.21 -12.29 -8.43
C ALA A 134 19.51 -11.29 -9.54
N LYS A 135 20.14 -11.74 -10.64
CA LYS A 135 20.54 -10.90 -11.79
C LYS A 135 19.39 -9.97 -12.19
N LEU A 136 19.54 -8.67 -11.93
CA LEU A 136 18.83 -7.63 -12.66
C LEU A 136 19.38 -7.68 -14.08
N SER A 137 18.78 -8.46 -14.96
CA SER A 137 19.00 -8.31 -16.39
C SER A 137 18.24 -7.05 -16.83
N ILE A 138 18.93 -5.90 -16.70
CA ILE A 138 18.71 -4.75 -17.57
C ILE A 138 19.57 -5.07 -18.81
N GLU A 139 18.98 -5.83 -19.74
CA GLU A 139 19.39 -5.91 -21.14
C GLU A 139 18.13 -5.71 -21.97
#